data_AF-A0A961TBR2-F1
#
_entry.id   AF-A0A961TBR2-F1
#
_cell.length_a   1.000
_cell.length_b   1.000
_cell.length_c   1.000
_cell.angle_alpha   90.00
_cell.angle_beta   90.00
_cell.angle_gamma   90.00
#
_symmetry.space_group_name_H-M   'P 1'
#
loop_
_entity.id
_entity.type
_entity.pdbx_description
1 polymer ?
#
loop_
_entity_poly.entity_id
_entity_poly.type
_entity_poly.pdbx_seq_one_letter_code
_entity_poly.pdbx_strand_id
1 'polypeptide(L)'
;MSLKRIRLELARDHDYPQGSRHCGYEFVAPLDGDGHMDAKAWKGHRSDCAVTRFWEGSKPELGHLVRKPGGKWAFHYDVFGDEEDDETGYRFST
;
A
#
# COMPACT_ATOMS: atom_id res chain seq x y z
N MET A 1 -7.91 17.13 7.96
CA MET A 1 -7.45 15.83 7.41
C MET A 1 -5.99 16.00 7.04
N SER A 2 -5.10 15.18 7.58
CA SER A 2 -3.66 15.20 7.27
C SER A 2 -3.28 13.90 6.58
N LEU A 3 -2.51 13.99 5.50
CA LEU A 3 -1.86 12.81 4.93
C LEU A 3 -0.86 12.25 5.95
N LYS A 4 -0.90 10.93 6.16
CA LYS A 4 0.06 10.23 7.01
C LYS A 4 0.90 9.30 6.17
N ARG A 5 2.15 9.13 6.59
CA ARG A 5 3.06 8.12 6.03
C ARG A 5 2.90 6.85 6.86
N ILE A 6 2.54 5.76 6.20
CA ILE A 6 2.36 4.43 6.77
C ILE A 6 3.47 3.55 6.26
N ARG A 7 4.11 2.78 7.16
CA ARG A 7 5.09 1.76 6.82
C ARG A 7 4.57 0.41 7.30
N LEU A 8 4.50 -0.54 6.37
CA LEU A 8 4.20 -1.93 6.60
C LEU A 8 5.49 -2.72 6.44
N GLU A 9 5.81 -3.53 7.43
CA GLU A 9 6.97 -4.41 7.43
C GLU A 9 6.49 -5.85 7.25
N LEU A 10 7.30 -6.66 6.57
CA LEU A 10 7.00 -8.07 6.36
C LEU A 10 6.90 -8.75 7.72
N ALA A 11 5.70 -9.23 8.03
CA ALA A 11 5.45 -10.08 9.20
C ALA A 11 6.11 -11.45 9.00
N ARG A 12 5.99 -12.32 10.00
CA ARG A 12 6.59 -13.66 9.93
C ARG A 12 6.03 -14.43 8.74
N ASP A 13 6.93 -14.96 7.92
CA ASP A 13 6.65 -15.80 6.75
C ASP A 13 7.53 -17.05 6.79
N HIS A 14 7.30 -18.02 5.91
CA HIS A 14 8.08 -19.26 5.86
C HIS A 14 9.56 -18.99 5.54
N ASP A 15 9.84 -18.06 4.62
CA ASP A 15 11.21 -17.63 4.28
C ASP A 15 11.77 -16.63 5.31
N TYR A 16 10.87 -15.90 6.00
CA TYR A 16 11.20 -14.88 7.01
C TYR A 16 10.56 -15.21 8.36
N PRO A 17 11.05 -16.22 9.10
CA PRO A 17 10.42 -16.68 10.34
C PRO A 17 10.33 -15.60 11.43
N GLN A 18 11.17 -14.58 11.35
CA GLN A 18 11.18 -13.43 12.27
C GLN A 18 10.54 -12.16 11.66
N GLY A 19 10.02 -12.26 10.44
CA GLY A 19 9.69 -11.11 9.60
C GLY A 19 10.94 -10.40 9.09
N SER A 20 10.74 -9.31 8.36
CA SER A 20 11.83 -8.47 7.90
C SER A 20 11.41 -7.01 7.83
N ARG A 21 12.18 -6.13 8.50
CA ARG A 21 12.08 -4.67 8.37
C ARG A 21 12.65 -4.14 7.04
N HIS A 22 13.37 -5.00 6.32
CA HIS A 22 13.99 -4.70 5.03
C HIS A 22 13.11 -5.12 3.84
N CYS A 23 11.96 -5.73 4.14
CA CYS A 23 10.95 -6.10 3.16
C CYS A 23 9.60 -5.51 3.59
N GLY A 24 8.89 -4.85 2.69
CA GLY A 24 7.60 -4.24 3.02
C GLY A 24 7.15 -3.15 2.06
N TYR A 25 6.22 -2.35 2.54
CA TYR A 25 5.59 -1.27 1.79
C TYR A 25 5.62 0.01 2.60
N GLU A 26 5.81 1.13 1.94
CA GLU A 26 5.70 2.45 2.53
C GLU A 26 4.78 3.29 1.65
N PHE A 27 3.75 3.91 2.23
CA PHE A 27 2.81 4.68 1.44
C PHE A 27 2.22 5.85 2.21
N VAL A 28 1.65 6.79 1.47
CA VAL A 28 0.95 7.94 2.03
C VAL A 28 -0.55 7.74 1.85
N ALA A 29 -1.31 7.91 2.93
CA ALA A 29 -2.77 7.86 2.88
C ALA A 29 -3.40 8.88 3.85
N PRO A 30 -4.56 9.45 3.52
CA PRO A 30 -5.36 10.18 4.48
C PRO A 30 -5.98 9.20 5.48
N LEU A 31 -5.81 9.46 6.76
CA LEU A 31 -6.49 8.71 7.83
C LEU A 31 -7.58 9.55 8.48
N ASP A 32 -8.68 8.91 8.85
CA ASP A 32 -9.74 9.54 9.63
C ASP A 32 -9.38 9.61 11.14
N GLY A 33 -10.31 10.10 11.96
CA GLY A 33 -10.11 10.27 13.40
C GLY A 33 -9.87 8.97 14.17
N ASP A 34 -10.36 7.84 13.65
CA ASP A 34 -10.17 6.49 14.19
C ASP A 34 -8.90 5.81 13.66
N GLY A 35 -8.21 6.44 12.71
CA GLY A 35 -6.99 5.91 12.10
C GLY A 35 -7.23 4.95 10.92
N HIS A 36 -8.45 4.84 10.41
CA HIS A 36 -8.71 4.11 9.16
C HIS A 36 -8.44 4.98 7.93
N MET A 37 -8.27 4.34 6.78
CA MET A 37 -8.05 5.04 5.52
C MET A 37 -9.33 5.77 5.07
N ASP A 38 -9.25 7.10 4.92
CA ASP A 38 -10.37 7.93 4.50
C ASP A 38 -10.53 7.92 2.98
N ALA A 39 -11.51 7.17 2.50
CA ALA A 39 -11.83 7.04 1.09
C ALA A 39 -12.31 8.35 0.42
N LYS A 40 -12.93 9.25 1.18
CA LYS A 40 -13.46 10.52 0.66
C LYS A 40 -12.32 11.51 0.46
N ALA A 41 -11.41 11.61 1.42
CA ALA A 41 -10.20 12.43 1.33
C ALA A 41 -9.24 11.87 0.27
N TRP A 42 -9.11 10.55 0.15
CA TRP A 42 -8.23 9.92 -0.85
C TRP A 42 -8.56 10.35 -2.28
N LYS A 43 -9.84 10.50 -2.64
CA LYS A 43 -10.23 10.95 -4.00
C LYS A 43 -9.65 12.32 -4.37
N GLY A 44 -9.49 13.22 -3.40
CA GLY A 44 -8.91 14.56 -3.62
C GLY A 44 -7.38 14.58 -3.61
N HIS A 45 -6.74 13.55 -3.05
CA HIS A 45 -5.30 13.47 -2.84
C HIS A 45 -4.67 12.24 -3.50
N ARG A 46 -5.32 11.68 -4.53
CA ARG A 46 -4.89 10.44 -5.17
C ARG A 46 -3.45 10.54 -5.67
N SER A 47 -3.07 11.68 -6.24
CA SER A 47 -1.72 11.94 -6.74
C SER A 47 -0.65 12.01 -5.63
N ASP A 48 -1.04 12.43 -4.41
CA ASP A 48 -0.14 12.47 -3.26
C ASP A 48 0.02 11.09 -2.58
N CYS A 49 -0.89 10.15 -2.85
CA CYS A 49 -0.89 8.81 -2.23
C CYS A 49 0.03 7.84 -2.97
N ALA A 50 1.33 8.15 -2.96
CA ALA A 50 2.37 7.27 -3.51
C ALA A 50 2.63 6.06 -2.60
N VAL A 51 3.00 4.94 -3.21
CA VAL A 51 3.40 3.69 -2.58
C VAL A 51 4.82 3.36 -3.04
N THR A 52 5.63 2.84 -2.14
CA THR A 52 6.96 2.33 -2.39
C THR A 52 7.06 0.94 -1.77
N ARG A 53 7.19 -0.09 -2.62
CA ARG A 53 7.54 -1.43 -2.18
C ARG A 53 9.06 -1.52 -2.10
N PHE A 54 9.57 -2.04 -1.00
CA PHE A 54 10.99 -2.29 -0.82
C PHE A 54 11.20 -3.75 -0.43
N TRP A 55 12.21 -4.39 -1.01
CA TRP A 55 12.57 -5.77 -0.73
C TRP A 55 14.08 -5.92 -0.67
N GLU A 56 14.56 -6.78 0.21
CA GLU A 56 16.00 -7.02 0.35
C GLU A 56 16.58 -7.54 -0.98
N GLY A 57 17.65 -6.90 -1.44
CA GLY A 57 18.33 -7.27 -2.70
C GLY A 57 17.67 -6.75 -3.99
N SER A 58 16.51 -6.10 -3.91
CA SER A 58 15.82 -5.52 -5.07
C SER A 58 15.74 -4.00 -5.00
N LYS A 59 15.62 -3.37 -6.18
CA LYS A 59 15.33 -1.93 -6.26
C LYS A 59 13.89 -1.69 -5.76
N PRO A 60 13.65 -0.58 -5.06
CA PRO A 60 12.30 -0.24 -4.64
C PRO A 60 11.40 0.01 -5.86
N GLU A 61 10.18 -0.51 -5.79
CA GLU A 61 9.15 -0.34 -6.81
C GLU A 61 8.17 0.74 -6.38
N LEU A 62 7.86 1.66 -7.29
CA LEU A 62 6.96 2.78 -7.03
C LEU A 62 5.58 2.51 -7.61
N GLY A 63 4.54 2.89 -6.86
CA GLY A 63 3.15 2.75 -7.26
C GLY A 63 2.25 3.78 -6.59
N HIS A 64 0.95 3.55 -6.66
CA HIS A 64 -0.06 4.41 -6.07
C HIS A 64 -1.09 3.61 -5.29
N LEU A 65 -1.58 4.20 -4.20
CA LEU A 65 -2.69 3.65 -3.44
C LEU A 65 -3.98 3.86 -4.24
N VAL A 66 -4.68 2.76 -4.55
CA VAL A 66 -5.96 2.78 -5.26
C VAL A 66 -7.07 2.15 -4.43
N ARG A 67 -8.30 2.62 -4.64
CA ARG A 67 -9.49 2.06 -4.02
C ARG A 67 -10.31 1.32 -5.07
N LYS A 68 -10.41 0.00 -4.94
CA LYS A 68 -11.15 -0.90 -5.85
C LYS A 68 -12.65 -0.92 -5.48
N PRO A 69 -13.53 -1.39 -6.40
CA PRO A 69 -14.94 -1.66 -6.09
C PRO A 69 -15.09 -2.56 -4.85
N GLY A 70 -16.11 -2.30 -4.03
CA GLY A 70 -16.31 -3.02 -2.76
C GLY A 70 -15.49 -2.47 -1.58
N GLY A 71 -14.80 -1.34 -1.75
CA GLY A 71 -14.15 -0.63 -0.65
C GLY A 71 -12.78 -1.17 -0.25
N LYS A 72 -12.21 -2.06 -1.06
CA LYS A 72 -10.86 -2.61 -0.86
C LYS A 72 -9.80 -1.60 -1.30
N TRP A 73 -8.67 -1.63 -0.61
CA TRP A 73 -7.48 -0.87 -0.97
C TRP A 73 -6.49 -1.79 -1.67
N ALA A 74 -5.85 -1.30 -2.71
CA ALA A 74 -4.83 -2.02 -3.46
C ALA A 74 -3.67 -1.07 -3.81
N PHE A 75 -2.51 -1.64 -4.08
CA PHE A 75 -1.35 -0.91 -4.59
C PHE A 75 -1.26 -1.16 -6.09
N HIS A 76 -1.22 -0.10 -6.86
CA HIS A 76 -1.11 -0.16 -8.32
C HIS A 76 0.27 0.31 -8.75
N TYR A 77 1.05 -0.56 -9.40
CA TYR A 77 2.38 -0.25 -9.90
C TYR A 77 2.28 0.01 -11.40
N ASP A 78 2.39 1.27 -11.80
CA ASP A 78 2.34 1.66 -13.23
C ASP A 78 3.72 1.36 -13.85
N VAL A 79 3.97 0.08 -14.15
CA VAL A 79 5.14 -0.37 -14.92
C VAL A 79 4.59 -0.96 -16.21
N PHE A 80 4.16 -0.11 -17.14
CA PHE A 80 3.90 -0.48 -18.55
C PHE A 80 3.21 -1.85 -18.76
N GLY A 81 1.94 -2.01 -18.34
CA GLY A 81 1.19 -3.21 -18.69
C GLY A 81 -0.09 -3.42 -17.90
N ASP A 82 -1.18 -3.51 -18.66
CA ASP A 82 -2.54 -4.03 -18.39
C ASP A 82 -3.10 -4.09 -16.95
N GLU A 83 -4.35 -3.64 -16.82
CA GLU A 83 -5.16 -3.55 -15.59
C GLU A 83 -5.44 -4.91 -14.88
N GLU A 84 -4.85 -6.00 -15.37
CA GLU A 84 -5.07 -7.38 -14.94
C GLU A 84 -3.99 -7.96 -14.01
N ASP A 85 -2.82 -7.31 -13.85
CA ASP A 85 -1.78 -7.71 -12.87
C ASP A 85 -1.94 -6.97 -11.53
N ASP A 86 -3.18 -6.80 -11.07
CA ASP A 86 -3.48 -6.23 -9.75
C ASP A 86 -3.18 -7.31 -8.70
N GLU A 87 -1.91 -7.38 -8.26
CA GLU A 87 -1.49 -8.19 -7.12
C GLU A 87 -2.40 -7.82 -5.94
N THR A 88 -3.38 -8.69 -5.69
CA THR A 88 -4.49 -8.40 -4.79
C THR A 88 -3.95 -8.28 -3.38
N GLY A 89 -3.73 -7.04 -2.96
CA GLY A 89 -3.21 -6.68 -1.64
C GLY A 89 -3.99 -7.36 -0.53
N TYR A 90 -3.22 -7.90 0.42
CA TYR A 90 -3.62 -8.62 1.62
C TYR A 90 -4.90 -8.07 2.28
N ARG A 91 -5.81 -8.98 2.66
CA ARG A 91 -7.08 -8.65 3.32
C ARG A 91 -6.84 -8.12 4.74
N PHE A 92 -7.04 -6.83 4.95
CA PHE A 92 -7.45 -6.31 6.25
C PHE A 92 -8.98 -6.52 6.36
N SER A 93 -9.40 -7.63 6.96
CA SER A 93 -10.79 -7.80 7.40
C SER A 93 -10.89 -7.50 8.89
N THR A 94 -11.96 -6.78 9.25
CA THR A 94 -12.43 -6.59 10.62
C THR A 94 -12.87 -7.90 11.26
#